data_AF-A0A0D0CX00-F1
#
_entry.id   AF-A0A0D0CX00-F1
#
_cell.length_a   1.000
_cell.length_b   1.000
_cell.length_c   1.000
_cell.angle_alpha   90.00
_cell.angle_beta   90.00
_cell.angle_gamma   90.00
#
_symmetry.space_group_name_H-M   'P 1'
#
loop_
_entity.id
_entity.type
_entity.pdbx_description
1 polymer ?
#
loop_
_entity_poly.entity_id
_entity_poly.type
_entity_poly.pdbx_seq_one_letter_code
_entity_poly.pdbx_strand_id
1 'polypeptide(L)' 'TLELALVLPMDYPTSPKHTLDQDLGLQCLHVQAVMSPIFIPLQSIIRGALLVPDFKHDGDFFLVNYVDGNMFLCSKTLNT' A
#
# COMPACT_ATOMS: atom_id res chain seq x y z
N THR A 1 -11.05 -24.37 -6.48
CA THR A 1 -11.26 -23.03 -7.08
C THR A 1 -9.98 -22.25 -6.96
N LEU A 2 -9.59 -21.48 -7.98
CA LEU A 2 -8.37 -20.66 -7.92
C LEU A 2 -8.74 -19.30 -7.32
N GLU A 3 -8.19 -18.98 -6.15
CA GLU A 3 -8.33 -17.67 -5.52
C GLU A 3 -7.30 -16.71 -6.12
N LEU A 4 -7.77 -15.58 -6.64
CA LEU A 4 -6.95 -14.58 -7.30
C LEU A 4 -7.04 -13.25 -6.56
N ALA A 5 -5.92 -12.52 -6.54
CA ALA A 5 -5.85 -11.15 -6.08
C ALA A 5 -5.63 -10.21 -7.27
N LEU A 6 -6.33 -9.07 -7.28
CA LEU A 6 -6.06 -7.96 -8.18
C LEU A 6 -5.01 -7.05 -7.53
N VAL A 7 -3.89 -6.85 -8.21
CA VAL A 7 -2.78 -6.02 -7.73
C VAL A 7 -2.65 -4.79 -8.62
N LEU A 8 -2.66 -3.62 -7.99
CA LEU A 8 -2.36 -2.34 -8.63
C LEU A 8 -0.86 -2.05 -8.46
N PRO A 9 -0.10 -1.90 -9.56
CA PRO A 9 1.28 -1.45 -9.47
C PRO A 9 1.34 -0.02 -8.92
N MET A 10 2.24 0.19 -7.97
CA MET A 10 2.49 1.46 -7.31
C MET A 10 3.98 1.77 -7.38
N ASP A 11 4.29 3.02 -7.68
CA ASP A 11 5.66 3.51 -7.79
C ASP A 11 5.98 4.45 -6.64
N TYR A 12 7.28 4.66 -6.42
CA TYR A 12 7.73 5.71 -5.53
C TYR A 12 7.58 7.07 -6.23
N PRO A 13 6.82 8.03 -5.68
CA PRO A 13 6.65 9.33 -6.31
C PRO A 13 8.02 10.02 -6.44
N THR A 14 8.27 10.55 -7.63
CA THR A 14 9.49 11.33 -7.94
C THR A 14 9.36 12.80 -7.54
N SER A 15 8.18 13.23 -7.10
CA SER A 15 7.90 14.58 -6.62
C SER A 15 8.62 14.88 -5.29
N PRO A 16 8.88 16.17 -4.98
CA PRO A 16 9.54 16.55 -3.74
C PRO A 16 8.66 16.15 -2.56
N LYS A 17 9.17 15.27 -1.69
CA LYS A 17 8.50 14.94 -0.43
C LYS A 17 8.52 16.16 0.49
N HIS A 18 7.47 16.31 1.30
CA HIS A 18 7.54 17.24 2.41
C HIS A 18 8.67 16.84 3.37
N THR A 19 9.42 17.82 3.87
CA THR A 19 10.53 17.60 4.81
C THR A 19 10.09 16.76 6.01
N LEU A 20 8.87 17.00 6.50
CA LEU A 20 8.28 16.25 7.62
C LEU A 20 8.10 14.75 7.31
N ASP A 21 7.69 14.39 6.10
CA ASP A 21 7.53 12.97 5.72
C ASP A 21 8.89 12.27 5.63
N GLN A 22 9.93 13.00 5.19
CA GLN A 22 11.31 12.52 5.20
C GLN A 22 11.84 12.35 6.62
N ASP A 23 11.61 13.33 7.49
CA ASP A 23 12.06 13.33 8.89
C ASP A 23 11.40 12.20 9.69
N LEU A 24 10.14 11.86 9.37
CA LEU A 24 9.40 10.74 9.97
C LEU A 24 9.70 9.39 9.28
N GLY A 25 10.52 9.36 8.23
CA GLY A 25 10.85 8.15 7.49
C GLY A 25 9.66 7.52 6.74
N LEU A 26 8.63 8.30 6.43
CA LEU A 26 7.45 7.83 5.72
C LEU A 26 7.79 7.56 4.25
N GLN A 27 7.32 6.42 3.75
CA GLN A 27 7.44 6.05 2.35
C GLN A 27 6.10 6.30 1.67
N CYS A 28 6.04 7.34 0.82
CA CYS A 28 4.88 7.58 -0.05
C CYS A 28 4.97 6.69 -1.30
N LEU A 29 3.83 6.21 -1.77
CA LEU A 29 3.60 5.35 -2.92
C LEU A 29 2.49 6.01 -3.75
N HIS A 30 2.67 6.09 -5.06
CA HIS A 30 1.67 6.62 -5.99
C HIS A 30 1.12 5.49 -6.86
N VAL A 31 -0.21 5.43 -7.02
CA VAL A 31 -0.85 4.52 -7.96
C VAL A 31 -0.51 4.94 -9.38
N GLN A 32 0.11 4.03 -10.13
CA GLN A 32 0.50 4.35 -11.49
C GLN A 32 -0.72 4.26 -12.42
N ALA A 33 -1.29 5.41 -12.77
CA ALA A 33 -2.47 5.51 -13.63
C ALA A 33 -2.32 4.84 -15.02
N VAL A 34 -1.07 4.66 -15.49
CA VAL A 34 -0.77 4.12 -16.84
C VAL A 34 -0.58 2.60 -16.85
N MET A 35 -0.36 1.96 -15.70
CA MET A 35 -0.12 0.52 -15.65
C MET A 35 -1.40 -0.26 -15.43
N SER A 36 -1.62 -1.27 -16.27
CA SER A 36 -2.75 -2.18 -16.14
C SER A 36 -2.65 -2.99 -14.84
N PRO A 37 -3.76 -3.16 -14.10
CA PRO A 37 -3.83 -4.08 -12.97
C PRO A 37 -3.43 -5.50 -13.40
N ILE A 38 -2.82 -6.26 -12.50
CA ILE A 38 -2.45 -7.66 -12.73
C ILE A 38 -3.20 -8.58 -11.77
N PHE A 39 -3.52 -9.79 -12.24
CA PHE A 39 -4.07 -10.84 -11.39
C PHE A 39 -2.97 -11.83 -11.01
N ILE A 40 -2.85 -12.13 -9.72
CA ILE A 40 -1.92 -13.15 -9.21
C ILE A 40 -2.67 -14.16 -8.33
N PRO A 41 -2.18 -15.41 -8.19
CA PRO A 41 -2.72 -16.34 -7.21
C PRO A 41 -2.65 -15.75 -5.80
N LEU A 42 -3.75 -15.78 -5.03
CA LEU A 42 -3.78 -15.19 -3.68
C LEU A 42 -2.69 -15.77 -2.77
N GLN A 43 -2.46 -17.08 -2.89
CA GLN A 43 -1.43 -17.83 -2.17
C GLN A 43 0.02 -17.45 -2.51
N SER A 44 0.27 -16.69 -3.59
CA SER A 44 1.61 -16.20 -3.92
C SER A 44 2.00 -14.94 -3.14
N ILE A 45 1.07 -14.34 -2.38
CA ILE A 45 1.36 -13.18 -1.54
C ILE A 45 2.03 -13.66 -0.24
N ILE A 46 3.33 -13.42 -0.13
CA ILE A 46 4.12 -13.85 1.04
C ILE A 46 3.94 -12.88 2.21
N ARG A 47 3.84 -11.58 1.93
CA ARG A 47 3.69 -10.51 2.92
C ARG A 47 2.84 -9.37 2.36
N GLY A 48 2.06 -8.74 3.22
CA GLY A 48 1.38 -7.48 2.94
C GLY A 48 1.89 -6.38 3.87
N ALA A 49 1.57 -5.14 3.53
CA ALA A 49 1.75 -3.98 4.38
C ALA A 49 0.49 -3.13 4.33
N LEU A 50 0.27 -2.31 5.35
CA LEU A 50 -0.86 -1.39 5.38
C LEU A 50 -0.48 -0.11 4.63
N LEU A 51 -1.38 0.31 3.74
CA LEU A 51 -1.31 1.60 3.07
C LEU A 51 -2.38 2.53 3.65
N VAL A 52 -2.00 3.77 3.94
CA VAL A 52 -2.94 4.81 4.38
C VAL A 52 -3.01 5.86 3.28
N PRO A 53 -4.20 6.24 2.80
CA PRO A 53 -4.32 7.25 1.76
C PRO A 53 -3.76 8.60 2.24
N ASP A 54 -3.04 9.31 1.37
CA ASP A 54 -2.78 10.72 1.57
C ASP A 54 -4.05 11.51 1.24
N PHE A 55 -4.70 12.07 2.26
CA PHE A 55 -5.93 12.85 2.08
C PHE A 55 -5.74 14.16 1.32
N LYS A 56 -4.50 14.56 1.01
CA LYS A 56 -4.20 15.76 0.21
C LYS A 56 -3.97 15.46 -1.27
N HIS A 57 -3.52 14.26 -1.60
CA HIS A 57 -3.11 13.90 -2.95
C HIS A 57 -3.79 12.59 -3.36
N ASP A 58 -4.80 12.69 -4.23
CA ASP A 58 -5.51 11.51 -4.72
C ASP A 58 -4.55 10.56 -5.44
N GLY A 59 -4.60 9.28 -5.05
CA GLY A 59 -3.73 8.24 -5.60
C GLY A 59 -2.39 8.09 -4.89
N ASP A 60 -2.07 8.95 -3.91
CA ASP A 60 -0.92 8.80 -3.03
C ASP A 60 -1.28 8.04 -1.75
N PHE A 61 -0.36 7.23 -1.28
CA PHE A 61 -0.50 6.36 -0.11
C PHE A 61 0.79 6.35 0.70
N PHE A 62 0.67 6.39 2.02
CA PHE A 62 1.80 6.17 2.92
C PHE A 62 1.89 4.70 3.32
N LEU A 63 3.08 4.12 3.16
CA LEU A 63 3.41 2.79 3.63
C LEU A 63 3.62 2.80 5.14
N VAL A 64 2.79 2.04 5.85
CA VAL A 64 2.98 1.76 7.26
C VAL A 64 3.90 0.54 7.38
N ASN A 65 5.21 0.81 7.44
CA ASN A 65 6.25 -0.23 7.52
C ASN A 65 6.45 -0.78 8.95
N TYR A 66 5.75 -0.22 9.95
CA TYR A 66 5.71 -0.77 11.30
C TYR A 66 4.47 -1.62 11.47
N VAL A 67 4.64 -2.94 11.43
CA VAL A 67 3.58 -3.87 11.78
C VAL A 67 3.60 -4.08 13.29
N ASP A 68 2.78 -3.33 14.02
CA ASP A 68 2.35 -3.79 15.34
C ASP A 68 1.53 -5.07 15.15
N GLY A 69 1.72 -6.08 16.02
CA GLY A 69 0.94 -7.32 15.97
C GLY A 69 -0.57 -7.08 15.99
N ASN A 70 -0.99 -5.96 16.59
CA ASN A 70 -2.38 -5.51 16.59
C ASN A 70 -2.89 -5.04 15.22
N MET A 71 -2.04 -4.41 14.40
CA MET A 71 -2.47 -3.88 13.08
C MET A 71 -2.81 -4.98 12.08
N PHE A 72 -2.09 -6.11 12.10
CA PHE A 72 -2.43 -7.28 11.27
C PHE A 72 -3.72 -7.97 11.73
N LEU A 73 -4.03 -7.92 13.02
CA LEU A 73 -5.29 -8.46 13.54
C LEU A 73 -6.47 -7.57 13.15
N CYS A 74 -6.33 -6.24 13.23
CA CYS A 74 -7.35 -5.30 12.79
C CYS A 74 -7.68 -5.42 11.29
N SER A 75 -6.69 -5.66 10.43
CA SER A 75 -6.95 -5.86 9.00
C SER A 75 -7.74 -7.13 8.70
N LYS A 76 -7.69 -8.15 9.57
CA LYS A 76 -8.54 -9.33 9.46
C LYS A 76 -9.98 -9.05 9.88
N THR A 77 -10.19 -8.20 10.87
CA THR A 77 -11.53 -7.85 11.37
C THR A 77 -12.32 -7.00 10.37
N LEU A 78 -11.63 -6.15 9.59
CA LEU A 78 -12.24 -5.32 8.54
C LEU A 78 -12.75 -6.11 7.31
N ASN A 79 -12.38 -7.39 7.19
CA ASN A 79 -12.83 -8.29 6.12
C ASN A 79 -14.05 -9.16 6.55
N THR A 80 -14.76 -8.76 7.62
CA THR A 80 -16.00 -9.38 8.09
C THR A 80 -17.16 -8.43 7.88
#